data_AF-A0A5J4PKW6-F1
#
_entry.id   AF-A0A5J4PKW6-F1
#
_cell.length_a   1.000
_cell.length_b   1.000
_cell.length_c   1.000
_cell.angle_alpha   90.00
_cell.angle_beta   90.00
_cell.angle_gamma   90.00
#
_symmetry.space_group_name_H-M   'P 1'
#
loop_
_entity.id
_entity.type
_entity.pdbx_description
1 polymer ?
#
loop_
_entity_poly.entity_id
_entity_poly.type
_entity_poly.pdbx_seq_one_letter_code
_entity_poly.pdbx_strand_id
1 'polypeptide(L)' 'MEILDKNSTEIASFFMAMDEILDTIQQALKNRTLHLNGEKFLTNKDICRMLHVSSRTLQDWR' A
#
# COMPACT_ATOMS: atom_id res chain seq x y z
N MET A 1 33.86 -19.21 15.50
CA MET A 1 32.61 -18.74 14.89
C MET A 1 31.61 -18.66 16.02
N GLU A 2 31.21 -17.45 16.43
CA GLU A 2 30.15 -17.32 17.42
C GLU A 2 28.84 -17.75 16.76
N ILE A 3 28.16 -18.72 17.37
CA ILE A 3 26.86 -19.18 16.91
C ILE A 3 25.84 -18.29 17.61
N LEU A 4 25.25 -17.36 16.85
CA LEU A 4 24.13 -16.56 17.32
C LEU A 4 22.90 -17.49 17.41
N ASP A 5 22.37 -17.65 18.62
CA ASP A 5 21.19 -18.45 18.89
C ASP A 5 19.96 -17.56 19.16
N LYS A 6 18.79 -18.17 19.36
CA LYS A 6 17.54 -17.44 19.64
C LYS A 6 17.56 -16.59 20.93
N ASN A 7 18.59 -16.73 21.77
CA ASN A 7 18.77 -15.96 23.00
C ASN A 7 19.77 -14.81 22.80
N SER A 8 20.42 -14.73 21.65
CA SER A 8 21.26 -13.59 21.28
C SER A 8 20.42 -12.32 21.23
N THR A 9 20.92 -11.29 21.90
CA THR A 9 20.35 -9.94 21.92
C THR A 9 20.30 -9.32 20.52
N GLU A 10 21.24 -9.69 19.66
CA GLU A 10 21.33 -9.29 18.26
C GLU A 10 20.19 -9.91 17.44
N ILE A 11 19.89 -11.20 17.64
CA ILE A 11 18.77 -11.86 16.98
C ILE A 11 17.43 -11.29 17.48
N ALA A 12 17.30 -11.08 18.79
CA ALA A 12 16.09 -10.48 19.36
C ALA A 12 15.84 -9.06 18.84
N SER A 13 16.87 -8.20 18.83
CA SER A 13 16.75 -6.82 18.31
C SER A 13 16.46 -6.78 16.80
N PHE A 14 17.01 -7.71 16.02
CA PHE A 14 16.68 -7.85 14.61
C PHE A 14 15.20 -8.15 14.38
N PHE A 15 14.63 -9.12 15.09
CA PHE A 15 13.20 -9.43 14.97
C PHE A 15 12.31 -8.29 15.45
N MET A 16 12.68 -7.59 16.53
CA MET A 16 11.96 -6.40 16.97
C MET A 16 11.93 -5.30 15.90
N ALA A 17 13.05 -5.06 15.21
CA ALA A 17 13.10 -4.12 14.11
C ALA A 17 12.23 -4.57 12.92
N MET A 18 12.16 -5.88 12.64
CA MET A 18 11.25 -6.41 11.61
C MET A 18 9.78 -6.19 11.97
N ASP A 19 9.40 -6.39 13.24
CA ASP A 19 8.03 -6.14 13.72
C ASP A 19 7.65 -4.66 13.59
N GLU A 20 8.56 -3.74 13.93
CA GLU A 20 8.34 -2.29 13.78
C GLU A 20 8.14 -1.87 12.31
N ILE A 21 8.94 -2.43 11.40
CA ILE A 21 8.78 -2.21 9.96
C ILE A 21 7.43 -2.76 9.47
N LEU A 22 7.04 -3.93 9.94
CA LEU A 22 5.77 -4.55 9.56
C LEU A 22 4.58 -3.71 10.03
N ASP A 23 4.60 -3.22 11.27
CA ASP A 23 3.56 -2.33 11.79
C ASP A 23 3.51 -1.03 10.99
N THR A 24 4.66 -0.44 10.67
CA THR A 24 4.74 0.77 9.83
C THR A 24 4.12 0.55 8.45
N ILE A 25 4.39 -0.59 7.80
CA ILE A 25 3.79 -0.96 6.51
C ILE A 25 2.28 -1.14 6.65
N GLN A 26 1.82 -1.83 7.69
CA GLN A 26 0.39 -2.03 7.94
C GLN A 26 -0.36 -0.71 8.16
N GLN A 27 0.22 0.22 8.92
CA GLN A 27 -0.34 1.55 9.11
C GLN A 27 -0.38 2.34 7.79
N ALA A 28 0.71 2.32 7.01
CA ALA A 28 0.76 2.97 5.71
C ALA A 28 -0.28 2.40 4.72
N LEU A 29 -0.51 1.08 4.74
CA LEU A 29 -1.53 0.42 3.92
C LEU A 29 -2.95 0.75 4.41
N LYS A 30 -3.21 0.73 5.72
CA LYS A 30 -4.50 1.19 6.28
C LYS A 30 -4.82 2.62 5.84
N ASN A 31 -3.83 3.51 5.90
CA ASN A 31 -3.96 4.89 5.46
C ASN A 31 -4.21 5.04 3.94
N ARG A 32 -3.74 4.08 3.13
CA ARG A 32 -4.05 4.03 1.68
C ARG A 32 -5.40 3.39 1.35
N THR A 33 -5.94 2.56 2.25
CA THR A 33 -7.21 1.84 2.04
C THR A 33 -8.43 2.72 2.38
N LEU A 34 -8.22 3.85 3.08
CA LEU A 34 -9.20 4.91 3.32
C LEU A 34 -9.51 5.59 1.97
N HIS A 35 -10.67 5.47 1.33
CA HIS A 35 -12.03 5.69 1.84
C HIS A 35 -13.13 4.80 1.18
N LEU A 36 -12.75 3.76 0.44
CA LEU A 36 -13.66 3.04 -0.47
C LEU A 36 -13.58 1.51 -0.33
N ASN A 37 -13.41 0.98 0.88
CA ASN A 37 -13.42 -0.47 1.12
C ASN A 37 -12.44 -1.27 0.24
N GLY A 38 -11.25 -0.69 -0.04
CA GLY A 38 -10.25 -1.30 -0.94
C GLY A 38 -10.40 -0.97 -2.42
N GLU A 39 -11.47 -0.27 -2.81
CA GLU A 39 -11.64 0.25 -4.17
C GLU A 39 -10.94 1.61 -4.34
N LYS A 40 -10.63 1.96 -5.59
CA LYS A 40 -10.08 3.26 -5.95
C LYS A 40 -11.13 4.05 -6.72
N PHE A 41 -11.48 5.25 -6.23
CA PHE A 41 -12.32 6.16 -7.00
C PHE A 41 -11.55 6.60 -8.25
N LEU A 42 -12.11 6.30 -9.42
CA LEU A 42 -11.59 6.82 -10.67
C LEU A 42 -12.32 8.12 -10.99
N THR A 43 -11.56 9.21 -11.07
CA THR A 43 -12.12 10.47 -11.55
C THR A 43 -12.40 10.39 -13.05
N ASN A 44 -13.24 11.28 -13.60
CA ASN A 44 -13.43 11.38 -15.06
C ASN A 44 -12.10 11.47 -15.82
N LYS A 45 -11.10 12.14 -15.24
CA LYS A 45 -9.75 12.26 -15.83
C LYS A 45 -9.03 10.91 -15.86
N ASP A 46 -9.15 10.11 -14.80
CA ASP A 46 -8.55 8.77 -14.76
C ASP A 46 -9.21 7.85 -15.79
N ILE A 47 -10.53 7.93 -15.93
CA ILE A 47 -11.29 7.15 -16.92
C ILE A 47 -10.93 7.58 -18.35
N CYS A 48 -10.87 8.88 -18.63
CA CYS A 48 -10.45 9.39 -19.94
C CYS A 48 -9.04 8.91 -20.32
N ARG A 49 -8.10 8.94 -19.36
CA ARG A 49 -6.73 8.44 -19.57
C ARG A 49 -6.72 6.94 -19.81
N MET A 50 -7.48 6.17 -19.04
CA MET A 50 -7.52 4.71 -19.14
C MET A 50 -8.13 4.24 -20.47
N LEU A 51 -9.18 4.92 -20.94
CA LEU A 51 -9.90 4.58 -22.16
C LEU A 51 -9.34 5.28 -23.41
N HIS A 52 -8.36 6.18 -23.25
CA HIS A 52 -7.79 7.01 -24.32
C HIS A 52 -8.86 7.82 -25.08
N VAL A 53 -9.88 8.27 -24.36
CA VAL A 53 -10.97 9.07 -24.92
C VAL A 53 -10.99 10.48 -24.34
N SER A 54 -11.62 11.40 -25.05
CA SER A 54 -11.85 12.74 -24.54
C SER A 54 -12.93 12.75 -23.46
N SER A 55 -12.93 13.78 -22.60
CA SER A 55 -14.02 13.99 -21.63
C SER A 55 -15.38 14.09 -22.32
N ARG A 56 -15.45 14.69 -23.51
CA ARG A 56 -16.68 14.77 -24.31
C ARG A 56 -17.18 13.38 -24.70
N THR A 57 -16.31 12.56 -25.27
CA THR A 57 -16.63 11.17 -25.63
C THR A 57 -17.10 10.36 -24.42
N LEU A 58 -16.48 10.56 -23.25
CA LEU A 58 -16.89 9.90 -22.02
C LEU A 58 -18.26 10.37 -21.52
N GLN A 59 -18.60 11.66 -21.69
CA GLN A 59 -19.94 12.18 -21.36
C GLN A 59 -21.01 11.62 -22.29
N ASP A 60 -20.69 11.46 -23.58
CA ASP A 60 -21.60 10.86 -24.56
C ASP A 60 -21.92 9.37 -24.25
N TRP A 61 -21.11 8.71 -23.41
CA TRP A 61 -21.29 7.32 -22.99
C TRP A 61 -22.01 7.16 -21.64
N ARG A 62 -22.23 8.24 -20.87
CA ARG A 62 -22.97 8.20 -19.60
C ARG A 62 -24.46 8.02 -19.83
#